data_AF-A0A8S3YR23-F1
#
_entry.id   AF-A0A8S3YR23-F1
#
_cell.length_a   1.000
_cell.length_b   1.000
_cell.length_c   1.000
_cell.angle_alpha   90.00
_cell.angle_beta   90.00
_cell.angle_gamma   90.00
#
_symmetry.space_group_name_H-M   'P 1'
#
loop_
_entity.id
_entity.type
_entity.pdbx_description
1 polymer ?
#
loop_
_entity_poly.entity_id
_entity_poly.type
_entity_poly.pdbx_seq_one_letter_code
_entity_poly.pdbx_strand_id
1 'polypeptide(L)'
;MVSEGISMWISRSCLMMLLPLLLRLISTVQAIDCYKCTSINGTMKECEDEFNLSVSTVHLIQRECKYGHFRGTHCFKLKGERDDGIKITVRDCSDGDWGSHCGDIRYLEENGEHRIKGCLKACDHDGCNRSSGSDPNVNAIMALQIAVILSFFSDTLWKIIHS
;
A
#
# COMPACT_ATOMS: atom_id res chain seq x y z
N MET A 1 36.57 28.85 23.95
CA MET A 1 35.77 27.85 24.70
C MET A 1 34.31 27.76 24.26
N VAL A 2 33.68 28.81 23.71
CA VAL A 2 32.27 28.75 23.22
C VAL A 2 32.13 27.99 21.88
N SER A 3 33.13 28.11 20.98
CA SER A 3 33.13 27.47 19.65
C SER A 3 33.16 25.93 19.70
N GLU A 4 33.89 25.31 20.65
CA GLU A 4 33.97 23.85 20.76
C GLU A 4 32.66 23.21 21.26
N GLY A 5 31.90 23.93 22.11
CA GLY A 5 30.59 23.49 22.58
C GLY A 5 29.55 23.46 21.46
N ILE A 6 29.57 24.45 20.55
CA ILE A 6 28.63 24.55 19.42
C ILE A 6 28.89 23.43 18.40
N SER A 7 30.16 23.16 18.08
CA SER A 7 30.58 22.05 17.19
C SER A 7 30.10 20.68 17.69
N MET A 8 30.25 20.42 19.00
CA MET A 8 29.87 19.14 19.61
C MET A 8 28.34 18.94 19.66
N TRP A 9 27.55 20.02 19.82
CA TRP A 9 26.10 19.98 19.74
C TRP A 9 25.59 19.72 18.31
N ILE A 10 26.19 20.36 17.30
CA ILE A 10 25.85 20.17 15.88
C ILE A 10 26.13 18.72 15.43
N SER A 11 27.27 18.16 15.84
CA SER A 11 27.66 16.77 15.57
C SER A 11 26.64 15.76 16.14
N ARG A 12 26.19 15.97 17.38
CA ARG A 12 25.21 15.10 18.04
C ARG A 12 23.80 15.23 17.46
N SER A 13 23.37 16.45 17.09
CA SER A 13 22.08 16.69 16.45
C SER A 13 21.98 16.10 15.04
N CYS A 14 23.04 16.20 14.23
CA CYS A 14 23.09 15.55 12.92
C CYS A 14 23.04 14.02 13.02
N LEU A 15 23.77 13.44 13.99
CA LEU A 15 23.79 11.98 14.19
C LEU A 15 22.41 11.45 14.63
N MET A 16 21.68 12.20 15.45
CA MET A 16 20.30 11.87 15.85
C MET A 16 19.29 11.98 14.69
N MET A 17 19.53 12.82 13.68
CA MET A 17 18.67 12.93 12.49
C MET A 17 19.02 11.90 11.39
N LEU A 18 20.27 11.45 11.30
CA LEU A 18 20.71 10.42 10.35
C LEU A 18 20.30 8.99 10.77
N LEU A 19 20.23 8.72 12.06
CA LEU A 19 19.83 7.40 12.59
C LEU A 19 18.43 6.93 12.13
N PRO A 20 17.34 7.74 12.21
CA PRO A 20 16.04 7.33 11.69
C PRO A 20 16.01 7.20 10.16
N LEU A 21 16.90 7.89 9.44
CA LEU A 21 17.07 7.73 7.99
C LEU A 21 17.73 6.38 7.64
N LEU A 22 18.74 5.96 8.41
CA LEU A 22 19.41 4.66 8.25
C LEU A 22 18.51 3.48 8.65
N LEU A 23 17.68 3.64 9.69
CA LEU A 23 16.70 2.61 10.10
C LEU A 23 15.62 2.35 9.04
N ARG A 24 15.33 3.32 8.13
CA ARG A 24 14.42 3.13 6.99
C ARG A 24 15.00 2.22 5.89
N LEU A 25 16.32 2.03 5.86
CA LEU A 25 16.98 1.13 4.90
C LEU A 25 16.81 -0.35 5.27
N ILE A 26 16.38 -0.63 6.51
CA ILE A 26 16.03 -1.98 6.95
C ILE A 26 14.61 -2.27 6.47
N SER A 27 14.48 -2.69 5.21
CA SER A 27 13.22 -3.21 4.68
C SER A 27 13.00 -4.63 5.20
N THR A 28 12.10 -4.79 6.17
CA THR A 28 11.61 -6.10 6.57
C THR A 28 10.64 -6.62 5.51
N VAL A 29 10.93 -7.78 4.90
CA VAL A 29 9.98 -8.45 3.99
C VAL A 29 8.89 -9.12 4.82
N GLN A 30 7.88 -8.35 5.21
CA GLN A 30 6.63 -8.86 5.76
C GLN A 30 5.65 -9.14 4.61
N ALA A 31 4.85 -10.19 4.75
CA ALA A 31 3.73 -10.39 3.84
C ALA A 31 2.69 -9.30 4.14
N ILE A 32 2.08 -8.76 3.08
CA ILE A 32 1.05 -7.73 3.24
C ILE A 32 -0.29 -8.35 3.63
N ASP A 33 -1.16 -7.54 4.22
CA ASP A 33 -2.52 -7.93 4.57
C ASP A 33 -3.48 -7.51 3.44
N CYS A 34 -4.23 -8.45 2.86
CA CYS A 34 -5.14 -8.17 1.74
C CYS A 34 -6.58 -8.54 2.07
N TYR A 35 -7.55 -7.90 1.42
CA TYR A 35 -8.90 -8.43 1.37
C TYR A 35 -8.91 -9.67 0.47
N LYS A 36 -9.46 -10.78 0.96
CA LYS A 36 -9.59 -12.03 0.22
C LYS A 36 -11.04 -12.50 0.20
N CYS A 37 -11.65 -12.52 -0.98
CA CYS A 37 -13.05 -12.91 -1.17
C CYS A 37 -13.36 -13.20 -2.63
N THR A 38 -14.40 -14.00 -2.86
CA THR A 38 -14.97 -14.25 -4.18
C THR A 38 -16.49 -14.11 -4.09
N SER A 39 -17.05 -13.28 -4.96
CA SER A 39 -18.49 -13.10 -5.15
C SER A 39 -18.85 -13.48 -6.57
N ILE A 40 -19.84 -14.35 -6.72
CA ILE A 40 -20.37 -14.80 -8.01
C ILE A 40 -21.83 -14.36 -8.06
N ASN A 41 -22.21 -13.56 -9.05
CA ASN A 41 -23.53 -12.94 -9.16
C ASN A 41 -23.98 -12.20 -7.89
N GLY A 42 -23.04 -11.59 -7.16
CA GLY A 42 -23.34 -10.82 -5.95
C GLY A 42 -23.71 -11.67 -4.73
N THR A 43 -23.36 -12.96 -4.71
CA THR A 43 -23.60 -13.85 -3.55
C THR A 43 -22.96 -13.37 -2.26
N MET A 44 -21.90 -12.55 -2.35
CA MET A 44 -21.20 -11.98 -1.20
C MET A 44 -21.15 -10.46 -1.31
N LYS A 45 -22.18 -9.78 -0.80
CA LYS A 45 -22.30 -8.31 -0.84
C LYS A 45 -21.10 -7.58 -0.23
N GLU A 46 -20.45 -8.18 0.76
CA GLU A 46 -19.30 -7.61 1.47
C GLU A 46 -18.01 -7.61 0.62
N CYS A 47 -17.97 -8.48 -0.39
CA CYS A 47 -16.90 -8.50 -1.38
C CYS A 47 -17.14 -7.49 -2.52
N GLU A 48 -18.41 -7.12 -2.74
CA GLU A 48 -18.81 -6.12 -3.73
C GLU A 48 -18.42 -4.70 -3.31
N ASP A 49 -18.67 -3.72 -4.19
CA ASP A 49 -18.29 -2.32 -3.98
C ASP A 49 -19.40 -1.46 -3.38
N GLU A 50 -20.48 -2.09 -2.90
CA GLU A 50 -21.63 -1.37 -2.39
C GLU A 50 -21.24 -0.69 -1.07
N PHE A 51 -21.15 0.64 -1.10
CA PHE A 51 -20.78 1.48 0.05
C PHE A 51 -21.90 1.49 1.08
N ASN A 52 -21.99 0.44 1.88
CA ASN A 52 -22.87 0.42 3.03
C ASN A 52 -22.04 0.39 4.31
N LEU A 53 -22.18 1.44 5.12
CA LEU A 53 -21.46 1.62 6.40
C LEU A 53 -21.76 0.50 7.41
N SER A 54 -22.81 -0.29 7.18
CA SER A 54 -23.18 -1.44 8.03
C SER A 54 -22.44 -2.74 7.70
N VAL A 55 -21.64 -2.77 6.62
CA VAL A 55 -20.99 -3.99 6.15
C VAL A 55 -19.58 -4.10 6.74
N SER A 56 -19.39 -5.06 7.64
CA SER A 56 -18.10 -5.31 8.27
C SER A 56 -17.22 -6.18 7.36
N THR A 57 -16.23 -5.57 6.70
CA THR A 57 -15.28 -6.28 5.82
C THR A 57 -14.04 -6.79 6.54
N VAL A 58 -13.94 -6.59 7.86
CA VAL A 58 -12.75 -6.97 8.66
C VAL A 58 -12.46 -8.46 8.57
N HIS A 59 -13.49 -9.30 8.52
CA HIS A 59 -13.35 -10.76 8.42
C HIS A 59 -12.83 -11.23 7.05
N LEU A 60 -12.84 -10.37 6.03
CA LEU A 60 -12.27 -10.64 4.71
C LEU A 60 -10.76 -10.36 4.68
N ILE A 61 -10.19 -9.78 5.74
CA ILE A 61 -8.76 -9.49 5.80
C ILE A 61 -7.99 -10.78 6.04
N GLN A 62 -7.20 -11.18 5.06
CA GLN A 62 -6.21 -12.23 5.18
C GLN A 62 -4.90 -11.61 5.67
N ARG A 63 -4.54 -11.91 6.92
CA ARG A 63 -3.26 -11.50 7.49
C ARG A 63 -2.11 -12.33 6.93
N GLU A 64 -0.94 -11.71 6.80
CA GLU A 64 0.27 -12.29 6.23
C GLU A 64 -0.05 -13.08 4.95
N CYS A 65 -0.61 -12.39 3.95
CA CYS A 65 -1.27 -13.06 2.85
C CYS A 65 -0.32 -14.06 2.16
N LYS A 66 -0.82 -15.27 1.94
CA LYS A 66 -0.05 -16.37 1.33
C LYS A 66 -0.60 -16.66 -0.05
N TYR A 67 0.30 -16.68 -1.02
CA TYR A 67 0.03 -17.10 -2.39
C TYR A 67 0.77 -18.41 -2.65
N GLY A 68 0.06 -19.54 -2.56
CA GLY A 68 0.66 -20.86 -2.59
C GLY A 68 1.68 -21.07 -1.46
N HIS A 69 2.94 -21.33 -1.82
CA HIS A 69 4.05 -21.47 -0.87
C HIS A 69 4.79 -20.14 -0.59
N PHE A 70 4.40 -19.06 -1.26
CA PHE A 70 5.08 -17.77 -1.19
C PHE A 70 4.30 -16.76 -0.35
N ARG A 71 5.03 -15.74 0.12
CA ARG A 71 4.43 -14.55 0.75
C ARG A 71 3.85 -13.67 -0.34
N GLY A 72 2.59 -13.25 -0.16
CA GLY A 72 1.97 -12.24 -0.99
C GLY A 72 2.64 -10.89 -0.77
N THR A 73 3.01 -10.25 -1.88
CA THR A 73 3.63 -8.91 -1.89
C THR A 73 2.70 -7.87 -2.49
N HIS A 74 1.62 -8.31 -3.15
CA HIS A 74 0.63 -7.44 -3.79
C HIS A 74 -0.77 -7.94 -3.50
N CYS A 75 -1.72 -7.01 -3.39
CA CYS A 75 -3.14 -7.31 -3.40
C CYS A 75 -3.67 -7.00 -4.80
N PHE A 76 -4.65 -7.77 -5.27
CA PHE A 76 -5.41 -7.43 -6.46
C PHE A 76 -6.91 -7.48 -6.21
N LYS A 77 -7.63 -6.73 -7.04
CA LYS A 77 -9.08 -6.80 -7.17
C LYS A 77 -9.43 -6.96 -8.65
N LEU A 78 -10.15 -8.02 -8.95
CA LEU A 78 -10.75 -8.30 -10.24
C LEU A 78 -12.26 -8.12 -10.13
N LYS A 79 -12.86 -7.38 -11.06
CA LYS A 79 -14.31 -7.28 -11.19
C LYS A 79 -14.70 -7.27 -12.65
N GLY A 80 -15.63 -8.15 -13.03
CA GLY A 80 -16.06 -8.26 -14.41
C GLY A 80 -17.22 -9.22 -14.61
N GLU A 81 -17.48 -9.54 -15.87
CA GLU A 81 -18.53 -10.44 -16.31
C GLU A 81 -17.97 -11.44 -17.31
N ARG A 82 -18.32 -12.71 -17.15
CA ARG A 82 -17.97 -13.78 -18.10
C ARG A 82 -18.93 -13.79 -19.29
N ASP A 83 -18.60 -14.61 -20.28
CA ASP A 83 -19.36 -14.73 -21.54
C ASP A 83 -20.74 -15.37 -21.36
N ASP A 84 -20.94 -16.09 -20.25
CA ASP A 84 -22.24 -16.65 -19.84
C ASP A 84 -23.10 -15.66 -19.02
N GLY A 85 -22.66 -14.41 -18.89
CA GLY A 85 -23.34 -13.35 -18.14
C GLY A 85 -23.11 -13.41 -16.62
N ILE A 86 -22.25 -14.31 -16.13
CA ILE A 86 -21.96 -14.42 -14.70
C ILE A 86 -21.02 -13.29 -14.28
N LYS A 87 -21.47 -12.49 -13.32
CA LYS A 87 -20.69 -11.40 -12.70
C LYS A 87 -19.77 -11.97 -11.64
N ILE A 88 -18.51 -11.56 -11.64
CA ILE A 88 -17.49 -12.05 -10.73
C ILE A 88 -16.76 -10.85 -10.12
N THR A 89 -16.62 -10.87 -8.80
CA THR A 89 -15.72 -10.00 -8.05
C THR A 89 -14.78 -10.89 -7.24
N VAL A 90 -13.48 -10.75 -7.45
CA VAL A 90 -12.43 -11.47 -6.71
C VAL A 90 -11.48 -10.45 -6.10
N ARG A 91 -11.15 -10.64 -4.83
CA ARG A 91 -10.07 -9.96 -4.13
C ARG A 91 -9.14 -11.05 -3.62
N ASP A 92 -7.84 -10.93 -3.89
CA ASP A 92 -6.84 -11.86 -3.37
C ASP A 92 -5.47 -11.19 -3.33
N CYS A 93 -4.45 -11.91 -2.90
CA CYS A 93 -3.05 -11.54 -3.02
C CYS A 93 -2.32 -12.32 -4.10
N SER A 94 -1.21 -11.74 -4.56
CA SER A 94 -0.27 -12.31 -5.50
C SER A 94 1.17 -12.11 -5.00
N ASP A 95 2.09 -12.88 -5.57
CA ASP A 95 3.53 -12.78 -5.33
C ASP A 95 4.21 -11.64 -6.13
N GLY A 96 3.46 -10.94 -6.99
CA GLY A 96 3.93 -9.79 -7.77
C GLY A 96 2.80 -8.92 -8.34
N ASP A 97 3.17 -7.83 -9.01
CA ASP A 97 2.25 -6.88 -9.61
C ASP A 97 1.62 -7.44 -10.89
N TRP A 98 0.30 -7.61 -10.89
CA TRP A 98 -0.48 -8.04 -12.07
C TRP A 98 -0.98 -6.84 -12.91
N GLY A 99 -0.60 -5.63 -12.51
CA GLY A 99 -0.90 -4.38 -13.19
C GLY A 99 -2.30 -3.84 -12.90
N SER A 100 -2.65 -2.78 -13.61
CA SER A 100 -3.95 -2.11 -13.52
C SER A 100 -4.48 -1.88 -14.93
N HIS A 101 -5.44 -2.71 -15.34
CA HIS A 101 -5.97 -2.70 -16.70
C HIS A 101 -7.45 -3.12 -16.73
N CYS A 102 -8.15 -2.67 -17.76
CA CYS A 102 -9.52 -3.04 -18.05
C CYS A 102 -9.65 -3.56 -19.48
N GLY A 103 -10.57 -4.48 -19.70
CA GLY A 103 -10.82 -5.09 -21.00
C GLY A 103 -11.07 -6.59 -20.87
N ASP A 104 -10.57 -7.33 -21.86
CA ASP A 104 -10.66 -8.79 -21.89
C ASP A 104 -9.52 -9.42 -21.11
N ILE A 105 -9.85 -10.00 -19.96
CA ILE A 105 -8.91 -10.71 -19.10
C ILE A 105 -9.11 -12.20 -19.35
N ARG A 106 -8.03 -12.90 -19.71
CA ARG A 106 -8.04 -14.33 -20.01
C ARG A 106 -7.39 -15.12 -18.88
N TYR A 107 -7.94 -16.26 -18.56
CA TYR A 107 -7.38 -17.17 -17.57
C TYR A 107 -7.58 -18.63 -18.01
N LEU A 108 -6.70 -19.50 -17.54
CA LEU A 108 -6.72 -20.92 -17.87
C LEU A 108 -7.29 -21.71 -16.70
N GLU A 109 -8.30 -22.53 -16.96
CA GLU A 109 -8.74 -23.62 -16.08
C GLU A 109 -8.49 -24.98 -16.77
N GLU A 110 -8.69 -26.08 -16.06
CA GLU A 110 -8.56 -27.43 -16.61
C GLU A 110 -9.40 -27.67 -17.88
N ASN A 111 -10.52 -26.94 -18.03
CA ASN A 111 -11.45 -27.05 -19.15
C ASN A 111 -11.17 -26.07 -20.31
N GLY A 112 -10.09 -25.30 -20.26
CA GLY A 112 -9.66 -24.40 -21.34
C GLY A 112 -9.47 -22.93 -20.94
N GLU A 113 -9.34 -22.07 -21.95
CA GLU A 113 -9.22 -20.62 -21.76
C GLU A 113 -10.60 -20.00 -21.55
N HIS A 114 -10.74 -19.26 -20.45
CA HIS A 114 -11.93 -18.51 -20.09
C HIS A 114 -11.64 -17.01 -20.15
N ARG A 115 -12.70 -16.22 -20.37
CA ARG A 115 -12.61 -14.77 -20.54
C ARG A 115 -13.55 -14.05 -19.58
N ILE A 116 -13.04 -12.98 -18.99
CA ILE A 116 -13.79 -12.02 -18.17
C ILE A 116 -13.63 -10.64 -18.81
N LYS A 117 -14.75 -9.99 -19.13
CA LYS A 117 -14.78 -8.56 -19.45
C LYS A 117 -14.83 -7.78 -18.15
N GLY A 118 -13.73 -7.11 -17.80
CA GLY A 118 -13.66 -6.46 -16.49
C GLY A 118 -12.44 -5.58 -16.31
N CYS A 119 -12.19 -5.23 -15.06
CA CYS A 119 -11.01 -4.52 -14.61
C CYS A 119 -10.29 -5.32 -13.55
N LEU A 120 -8.97 -5.35 -13.65
CA LEU A 120 -8.04 -5.83 -12.64
C LEU A 120 -7.19 -4.66 -12.17
N LYS A 121 -7.03 -4.53 -10.85
CA LYS A 121 -6.12 -3.56 -10.25
C LYS A 121 -5.30 -4.23 -9.16
N ALA A 122 -3.99 -4.12 -9.26
CA ALA A 122 -3.04 -4.54 -8.25
C ALA A 122 -2.39 -3.34 -7.53
N CYS A 123 -1.88 -3.58 -6.33
CA CYS A 123 -1.22 -2.61 -5.46
C CYS A 123 -0.40 -3.33 -4.39
N ASP A 124 0.54 -2.64 -3.75
CA ASP A 124 1.66 -3.20 -2.99
C ASP A 124 1.65 -2.84 -1.48
N HIS A 125 0.50 -2.44 -0.94
CA HIS A 125 0.34 -2.05 0.46
C HIS A 125 -0.90 -2.66 1.09
N ASP A 126 -0.90 -2.74 2.43
CA ASP A 126 -1.95 -3.40 3.19
C ASP A 126 -3.35 -2.85 2.86
N GLY A 127 -4.29 -3.75 2.59
CA GLY A 127 -5.71 -3.45 2.39
C GLY A 127 -6.01 -2.60 1.16
N CYS A 128 -5.04 -2.39 0.26
CA CYS A 128 -5.18 -1.49 -0.88
C CYS A 128 -6.26 -1.94 -1.89
N ASN A 129 -6.55 -3.24 -1.92
CA ASN A 129 -7.60 -3.83 -2.76
C ASN A 129 -9.00 -3.73 -2.13
N ARG A 130 -9.22 -2.84 -1.15
CA ARG A 130 -10.54 -2.51 -0.57
C ARG A 130 -11.43 -1.71 -1.52
N SER A 131 -12.70 -1.57 -1.17
CA SER A 131 -13.61 -0.62 -1.84
C SER A 131 -13.12 0.80 -1.53
N SER A 132 -12.99 1.66 -2.54
CA SER A 132 -12.34 2.95 -2.43
C SER A 132 -13.14 3.94 -1.57
N GLY A 133 -12.94 3.91 -0.25
CA GLY A 133 -12.98 5.10 0.58
C GLY A 133 -11.63 5.80 0.45
N SER A 134 -11.62 7.09 0.15
CA SER A 134 -10.42 7.91 0.03
C SER A 134 -9.46 7.72 1.21
N ASP A 135 -8.25 7.20 0.98
CA ASP A 135 -7.22 7.17 2.01
C ASP A 135 -6.62 8.57 2.24
N PRO A 136 -6.28 8.91 3.50
CA PRO A 136 -5.72 10.22 3.84
C PRO A 136 -4.29 10.40 3.29
N ASN A 137 -3.99 11.66 2.97
CA ASN A 137 -2.84 12.17 2.22
C ASN A 137 -1.49 11.88 2.89
N VAL A 138 -0.90 10.71 2.65
CA VAL A 138 0.50 10.36 3.00
C VAL A 138 1.52 11.39 2.49
N ASN A 139 1.21 12.09 1.40
CA ASN A 139 2.01 13.20 0.86
C ASN A 139 2.13 14.40 1.81
N ALA A 140 1.10 14.66 2.63
CA ALA A 140 1.12 15.77 3.58
C ALA A 140 2.09 15.50 4.76
N ILE A 141 2.19 14.25 5.19
CA ILE A 141 3.11 13.84 6.27
C ILE A 141 4.57 13.97 5.79
N MET A 142 4.86 13.58 4.55
CA MET A 142 6.19 13.75 3.94
C MET A 142 6.59 15.23 3.80
N ALA A 143 5.68 16.08 3.35
CA ALA A 143 5.94 17.51 3.21
C ALA A 143 6.26 18.18 4.56
N LEU A 144 5.56 17.78 5.64
CA LEU A 144 5.80 18.30 6.98
C LEU A 144 7.20 17.93 7.51
N GLN A 145 7.64 16.68 7.28
CA GLN A 145 8.96 16.20 7.71
C GLN A 145 10.10 16.95 7.02
N ILE A 146 9.97 17.21 5.71
CA ILE A 146 10.96 17.99 4.96
C ILE A 146 11.02 19.44 5.45
N ALA A 147 9.87 20.05 5.72
CA ALA A 147 9.80 21.43 6.20
C ALA A 147 10.52 21.62 7.55
N VAL A 148 10.35 20.68 8.49
CA VAL A 148 11.02 20.71 9.79
C VAL A 148 12.54 20.57 9.65
N ILE A 149 13.01 19.69 8.77
CA ILE A 149 14.45 19.53 8.52
C ILE A 149 15.04 20.84 7.97
N LEU A 150 14.38 21.46 6.99
CA LEU A 150 14.84 22.72 6.40
C LEU A 150 14.88 23.87 7.42
N SER A 151 13.91 23.96 8.34
CA SER A 151 13.91 25.00 9.38
C SER A 151 15.06 24.85 10.38
N PHE A 152 15.42 23.61 10.74
CA PHE A 152 16.59 23.38 11.60
C PHE A 152 17.90 23.75 10.90
N PHE A 153 18.04 23.46 9.59
CA PHE A 153 19.20 23.87 8.82
C PHE A 153 19.31 25.39 8.65
N SER A 154 18.18 26.10 8.44
CA SER A 154 18.19 27.56 8.33
C SER A 154 18.61 28.25 9.63
N ASP A 155 18.10 27.79 10.78
CA ASP A 155 18.45 28.34 12.09
C ASP A 155 19.93 28.13 12.43
N THR A 156 20.49 27.01 12.00
CA THR A 156 21.90 26.66 12.24
C THR A 156 22.83 27.50 11.33
N LEU A 157 22.48 27.66 10.05
CA LEU A 157 23.20 28.53 9.12
C LEU A 157 23.19 29.99 9.59
N TRP A 158 22.06 30.49 10.08
CA TRP A 158 21.94 31.85 10.59
C TRP A 158 22.89 32.13 11.76
N LYS A 159 22.98 31.19 12.72
CA LYS A 159 23.88 31.28 13.88
C LYS A 159 25.37 31.19 13.51
N ILE A 160 25.72 30.51 12.41
CA ILE A 160 27.11 30.43 11.91
C ILE A 160 27.51 31.72 11.20
N ILE A 161 26.62 32.34 10.43
CA ILE A 161 26.91 33.56 9.66
C ILE A 161 27.04 34.80 10.58
N HIS A 162 26.30 34.83 11.69
CA HIS A 162 26.25 35.98 12.62
C HIS A 162 27.00 35.76 13.94
N SER A 163 27.90 34.77 13.99
CA SER A 163 28.86 34.57 15.10
C SER A 163 30.28 34.91 14.64
#